data_AF-A0A957U2N9-F1
#
_entry.id   AF-A0A957U2N9-F1
#
_cell.length_a   1.000
_cell.length_b   1.000
_cell.length_c   1.000
_cell.angle_alpha   90.00
_cell.angle_beta   90.00
_cell.angle_gamma   90.00
#
_symmetry.space_group_name_H-M   'P 1'
#
loop_
_entity.id
_entity.type
_entity.pdbx_description
1 polymer ?
#
loop_
_entity_poly.entity_id
_entity_poly.type
_entity_poly.pdbx_seq_one_letter_code
_entity_poly.pdbx_strand_id
1 'polypeptide(L)'
;ESIRSDIVKAVFTVQVQQQPTEAAPLARNIRTHRGTDAAGGKPETVRKTGPDLSRNDPCWCGCGKKYKNCHMKSDRAQAGGGQKVSA
;
A
#
# COMPACT_ATOMS: atom_id res chain seq x y z
N GLU A 1 45.18 47.05 15.90
CA GLU A 1 43.76 46.88 16.26
C GLU A 1 42.86 46.40 15.12
N SER A 2 43.08 46.77 13.85
CA SER A 2 42.13 46.46 12.75
C SER A 2 41.82 44.97 12.56
N ILE A 3 42.81 44.08 12.73
CA ILE A 3 42.61 42.62 12.59
C ILE A 3 41.61 42.08 13.61
N ARG A 4 41.61 42.59 14.85
CA ARG A 4 40.67 42.15 15.90
C ARG A 4 39.26 42.62 15.58
N SER A 5 39.13 43.86 15.11
CA SER A 5 37.84 44.46 14.73
C SER A 5 37.21 43.74 13.53
N ASP A 6 38.03 43.28 12.58
CA ASP A 6 37.58 42.58 11.37
C ASP A 6 37.00 41.19 11.70
N ILE A 7 37.68 40.44 12.57
CA ILE A 7 37.19 39.13 13.03
C ILE A 7 35.86 39.27 13.78
N VAL A 8 35.74 40.25 14.69
CA VAL A 8 34.50 40.48 15.44
C VAL A 8 33.36 40.85 14.49
N LYS A 9 33.61 41.70 13.50
CA LYS A 9 32.61 42.07 12.50
C LYS A 9 32.18 40.88 11.65
N ALA A 10 33.12 40.05 11.20
CA ALA A 10 32.84 38.85 10.44
C ALA A 10 31.93 37.87 11.21
N VAL A 11 32.25 37.57 12.48
CA VAL A 11 31.43 36.69 13.32
C VAL A 11 30.01 37.23 13.51
N PHE A 12 29.86 38.54 13.76
CA PHE A 12 28.55 39.17 13.96
C PHE A 12 27.70 39.28 12.70
N THR A 13 28.28 39.18 11.49
CA THR A 13 27.55 39.29 10.22
C THR A 13 27.42 37.99 9.45
N VAL A 14 27.97 36.86 9.94
CA VAL A 14 27.85 35.56 9.25
C VAL A 14 26.38 35.14 9.21
N GLN A 15 25.77 35.29 8.05
CA GLN A 15 24.48 34.69 7.73
C GLN A 15 24.75 33.27 7.23
N VAL A 16 24.41 32.28 8.05
CA VAL A 16 24.49 30.87 7.66
C VAL A 16 23.43 30.61 6.61
N GLN A 17 23.82 30.60 5.33
CA GLN A 17 22.98 30.03 4.28
C GLN A 17 23.00 28.51 4.45
N GLN A 18 21.95 27.96 5.05
CA GLN A 18 21.69 26.54 4.97
C GLN A 18 21.47 26.21 3.49
N GLN A 19 22.45 25.58 2.86
CA GLN A 19 22.20 24.95 1.57
C GLN A 19 21.15 23.86 1.84
N PRO A 20 19.96 23.93 1.22
CA PRO A 20 19.01 22.85 1.35
C PRO A 20 19.71 21.62 0.78
N THR A 21 19.98 20.64 1.64
CA THR A 21 20.39 19.32 1.20
C THR A 21 19.26 18.84 0.29
N GLU A 22 19.51 18.84 -1.02
CA GLU A 22 18.54 18.44 -2.01
C GLU A 22 18.21 16.97 -1.73
N ALA A 23 17.11 16.78 -0.99
CA ALA A 23 16.57 15.47 -0.72
C ALA A 23 16.11 14.92 -2.06
N ALA A 24 16.99 14.13 -2.70
CA ALA A 24 16.63 13.40 -3.89
C ALA A 24 15.34 12.62 -3.58
N PRO A 25 14.25 12.85 -4.32
CA PRO A 25 13.07 12.03 -4.14
C PRO A 25 13.46 10.61 -4.55
N LEU A 26 13.57 9.71 -3.57
CA LEU A 26 13.60 8.28 -3.81
C LEU A 26 12.27 7.93 -4.46
N ALA A 27 12.22 8.02 -5.79
CA ALA A 27 11.09 7.63 -6.59
C ALA A 27 10.85 6.13 -6.37
N ARG A 28 9.96 5.80 -5.43
CA ARG A 28 9.48 4.44 -5.28
C ARG A 28 8.40 4.24 -6.33
N ASN A 29 8.79 3.66 -7.45
CA ASN A 29 7.91 3.17 -8.49
C ASN A 29 7.00 2.06 -7.92
N ILE A 30 5.84 2.47 -7.42
CA ILE A 30 4.79 1.57 -6.94
C ILE A 30 4.29 0.77 -8.16
N ARG A 31 4.69 -0.51 -8.24
CA ARG A 31 4.07 -1.46 -9.16
C ARG A 31 2.69 -1.83 -8.61
N THR A 32 1.64 -1.34 -9.27
CA THR A 32 0.29 -1.88 -9.07
C THR A 32 0.19 -3.19 -9.85
N HIS A 33 -0.03 -4.31 -9.14
CA HIS A 33 -0.29 -5.60 -9.77
C HIS A 33 -1.75 -5.65 -10.28
N ARG A 34 -2.02 -5.22 -11.52
CA ARG A 34 -3.15 -5.69 -12.36
C ARG A 34 -3.01 -5.11 -13.77
N GLY A 35 -2.45 -5.83 -14.75
CA GLY A 35 -3.19 -6.76 -15.61
C GLY A 35 -3.34 -6.11 -17.00
N THR A 36 -2.71 -6.72 -18.00
CA THR A 36 -2.42 -6.16 -19.32
C THR A 36 -3.46 -6.58 -20.36
N ASP A 37 -4.57 -5.85 -20.50
CA ASP A 37 -5.44 -6.07 -21.66
C ASP A 37 -5.92 -4.72 -22.23
N ALA A 38 -5.23 -4.26 -23.27
CA ALA A 38 -5.77 -3.29 -24.20
C ALA A 38 -6.79 -4.00 -25.11
N ALA A 39 -7.96 -4.35 -24.59
CA ALA A 39 -9.14 -4.73 -25.37
C ALA A 39 -10.36 -4.73 -24.46
N GLY A 40 -11.37 -3.94 -24.82
CA GLY A 40 -12.58 -3.75 -24.04
C GLY A 40 -13.36 -5.04 -23.81
N GLY A 41 -13.32 -5.53 -22.58
CA GLY A 41 -14.31 -6.43 -22.01
C GLY A 41 -14.37 -6.10 -20.53
N LYS A 42 -15.50 -5.56 -20.06
CA LYS A 42 -15.70 -5.32 -18.63
C LYS A 42 -15.66 -6.69 -17.96
N PRO A 43 -14.67 -7.05 -17.13
CA PRO A 43 -14.67 -8.35 -16.49
C PRO A 43 -15.91 -8.40 -15.60
N GLU A 44 -16.82 -9.34 -15.88
CA GLU A 44 -17.99 -9.56 -15.04
C GLU A 44 -17.48 -10.04 -13.69
N THR A 45 -17.52 -9.14 -12.71
CA THR A 45 -17.02 -9.40 -11.37
C THR A 45 -17.90 -10.50 -10.77
N VAL A 46 -17.33 -11.67 -10.50
CA VAL A 46 -17.99 -12.70 -9.70
C VAL A 46 -18.38 -12.07 -8.37
N ARG A 47 -19.67 -11.74 -8.22
CA ARG A 47 -20.21 -11.28 -6.94
C ARG A 47 -20.18 -12.47 -6.00
N LYS A 48 -19.58 -12.27 -4.83
CA LYS A 48 -19.64 -13.26 -3.76
C LYS A 48 -21.12 -13.48 -3.41
N THR A 49 -21.61 -14.69 -3.60
CA THR A 49 -22.94 -15.12 -3.15
C THR A 49 -22.98 -15.48 -1.67
N GLY A 50 -21.83 -15.44 -0.98
CA GLY A 50 -21.72 -15.70 0.45
C GLY A 50 -21.90 -14.45 1.31
N PRO A 51 -22.30 -14.60 2.59
CA PRO A 51 -22.43 -13.48 3.52
C PRO A 51 -21.08 -12.77 3.71
N ASP A 52 -21.10 -11.44 3.72
CA ASP A 52 -19.93 -10.57 3.98
C ASP A 52 -19.53 -10.64 5.46
N LEU A 53 -19.00 -11.79 5.87
CA LEU A 53 -18.54 -12.03 7.23
C LEU A 53 -17.14 -11.47 7.40
N SER A 54 -16.97 -10.68 8.46
CA SER A 54 -15.66 -10.23 8.90
C SER A 54 -14.84 -11.39 9.44
N ARG A 55 -13.52 -11.24 9.38
CA ARG A 55 -12.55 -12.26 9.79
C ARG A 55 -12.77 -12.76 11.23
N ASN A 56 -13.24 -11.90 12.12
CA ASN A 56 -13.44 -12.20 13.53
C ASN A 56 -14.88 -12.59 13.90
N ASP A 57 -15.83 -12.51 12.97
CA ASP A 57 -17.24 -12.80 13.23
C ASP A 57 -17.46 -14.29 13.54
N PRO A 58 -18.54 -14.64 14.26
CA PRO A 58 -18.95 -16.04 14.42
C PRO A 58 -19.14 -16.68 13.04
N CYS A 59 -18.60 -17.89 12.86
CA CYS A 59 -18.71 -18.57 11.58
C CYS A 59 -20.16 -18.95 11.27
N TRP A 60 -20.58 -18.78 10.01
CA TRP A 60 -21.93 -19.11 9.52
C TRP A 60 -22.36 -20.57 9.73
N CYS A 61 -21.42 -21.50 9.94
CA CYS A 61 -21.71 -22.91 10.23
C CYS A 61 -22.21 -23.18 11.67
N GLY A 62 -22.33 -22.14 12.52
CA GLY A 62 -22.87 -22.27 13.87
C GLY A 62 -21.92 -22.90 14.90
N CYS A 63 -20.65 -23.12 14.56
CA CYS A 63 -19.68 -23.80 15.43
C CYS A 63 -19.15 -22.94 16.60
N GLY A 64 -19.58 -21.68 16.73
CA GLY A 64 -19.09 -20.73 17.75
C GLY A 64 -17.64 -20.27 17.57
N LYS A 65 -16.89 -20.82 16.60
CA LYS A 65 -15.51 -20.40 16.29
C LYS A 65 -15.51 -19.18 15.38
N LYS A 66 -14.47 -18.34 15.49
CA LYS A 66 -14.25 -17.19 14.60
C LYS A 66 -14.12 -17.66 13.15
N TYR A 67 -14.73 -16.94 12.21
CA TYR A 67 -14.75 -17.26 10.78
C TYR A 67 -13.35 -17.57 10.22
N LYS A 68 -12.33 -16.79 10.61
CA LYS A 68 -10.92 -17.02 10.24
C LYS A 68 -10.34 -18.39 10.56
N ASN A 69 -10.82 -19.01 11.63
CA ASN A 69 -10.33 -20.30 12.12
C ASN A 69 -11.23 -21.46 11.69
N CYS A 70 -12.28 -21.18 10.92
CA CYS A 70 -13.26 -22.16 10.47
C CYS A 70 -13.33 -22.15 8.93
N HIS A 71 -14.36 -21.55 8.34
CA HIS A 71 -14.61 -21.65 6.90
C HIS A 71 -13.85 -20.63 6.02
N MET A 72 -13.14 -19.65 6.59
CA MET A 72 -12.43 -18.62 5.80
C MET A 72 -11.48 -19.21 4.73
N LYS A 73 -10.77 -20.31 5.03
CA LYS A 73 -9.84 -20.95 4.08
C LYS A 73 -10.60 -21.61 2.92
N SER A 74 -11.68 -22.32 3.24
CA SER A 74 -12.52 -23.00 2.26
C SER A 74 -13.25 -22.01 1.35
N ASP A 75 -13.80 -20.93 1.91
CA ASP A 75 -14.50 -19.90 1.15
C ASP A 75 -13.53 -19.11 0.25
N ARG A 76 -12.31 -18.85 0.73
CA ARG A 76 -11.26 -18.21 -0.07
C ARG A 76 -10.73 -19.11 -1.18
N ALA A 77 -10.65 -20.43 -0.95
CA ALA A 77 -10.26 -21.40 -1.96
C ALA A 77 -11.33 -21.51 -3.06
N GLN A 78 -12.61 -21.53 -2.68
CA GLN A 78 -13.74 -21.53 -3.63
C GLN A 78 -13.80 -20.24 -4.46
N ALA A 79 -13.46 -19.10 -3.88
CA ALA A 79 -13.40 -17.81 -4.58
C ALA A 79 -12.28 -17.69 -5.64
N GLY A 80 -11.31 -18.63 -5.67
CA GLY A 80 -10.20 -18.65 -6.62
C GLY A 80 -10.36 -19.62 -7.81
N GLY A 81 -11.49 -20.34 -7.91
CA GLY A 81 -11.70 -21.44 -8.85
C GLY A 81 -12.23 -21.07 -10.24
N GLY A 82 -11.89 -19.89 -10.77
CA GLY A 82 -12.43 -19.37 -12.03
C GLY A 82 -11.38 -19.17 -13.12
N GLN A 83 -10.76 -20.24 -13.63
CA GLN A 83 -10.12 -20.23 -14.96
C GLN A 83 -10.12 -21.67 -15.53
N LYS A 84 -11.24 -22.09 -16.10
CA LYS A 84 -11.24 -23.07 -17.19
C LYS A 84 -11.77 -22.35 -18.42
N VAL A 85 -10.88 -21.71 -19.16
CA VAL A 85 -11.13 -21.40 -20.57
C VAL A 85 -10.94 -22.73 -21.32
N SER A 86 -12.05 -23.39 -21.57
CA SER A 86 -12.11 -24.53 -22.50
C SER A 86 -12.13 -23.98 -23.92
N ALA A 87 -11.16 -24.45 -24.71
CA ALA A 87 -10.97 -24.44 -26.17
C ALA A 87 -11.73 -23.39 -27.01
#